data_AF-A0A1T0B1T1-F1
#
_entry.id   AF-A0A1T0B1T1-F1
#
_cell.length_a   1.000
_cell.length_b   1.000
_cell.length_c   1.000
_cell.angle_alpha   90.00
_cell.angle_beta   90.00
_cell.angle_gamma   90.00
#
_symmetry.space_group_name_H-M   'P 1'
#
loop_
_entity.id
_entity.type
_entity.pdbx_description
1 polymer ?
#
loop_
_entity_poly.entity_id
_entity_poly.type
_entity_poly.pdbx_seq_one_letter_code
_entity_poly.pdbx_strand_id
1 'polypeptide(L)'
;MSKLKQIYNKSLVRILLCLVLLSIALSGCSSKVEVQYLTPPLAYTTTCERTPFNGKTYGDAVQHLLKVMAERDLCASQVDKIREWQREMVQN
;
A
#
# COMPACT_ATOMS: atom_id res chain seq x y z
N MET A 1 -36.73 47.16 28.90
CA MET A 1 -36.59 45.68 28.89
C MET A 1 -36.62 45.06 27.47
N SER A 2 -37.30 45.65 26.48
CA SER A 2 -37.37 45.13 25.10
C SER A 2 -36.05 45.20 24.30
N LYS A 3 -35.28 46.29 24.45
CA LYS A 3 -34.01 46.48 23.72
C LYS A 3 -32.92 45.47 24.09
N LEU A 4 -32.82 45.09 25.38
CA LEU A 4 -31.90 44.05 25.86
C LEU A 4 -32.23 42.67 25.27
N LYS A 5 -33.52 42.32 25.19
CA LYS A 5 -34.00 41.07 24.57
C LYS A 5 -33.70 41.02 23.06
N GLN A 6 -33.77 42.17 22.39
CA GLN A 6 -33.43 42.32 20.97
C GLN A 6 -31.92 42.20 20.70
N ILE A 7 -31.08 42.76 21.59
CA ILE A 7 -29.61 42.63 21.51
C ILE A 7 -29.19 41.18 21.78
N TYR A 8 -29.78 40.53 22.80
CA TYR A 8 -29.55 39.12 23.10
C TYR A 8 -29.95 38.21 21.93
N ASN A 9 -31.14 38.41 21.34
CA ASN A 9 -31.58 37.64 20.17
C ASN A 9 -30.68 37.86 18.94
N LYS A 10 -30.20 39.08 18.70
CA LYS A 10 -29.28 39.36 17.59
C LYS A 10 -27.91 38.72 17.79
N SER A 11 -27.42 38.66 19.03
CA SER A 11 -26.20 37.94 19.41
C SER A 11 -26.37 36.42 19.26
N LEU A 12 -27.51 35.89 19.70
CA LEU A 12 -27.84 34.46 19.63
C LEU A 12 -27.96 33.98 18.17
N VAL A 13 -28.56 34.79 17.29
CA VAL A 13 -28.63 34.51 15.85
C VAL A 13 -27.24 34.44 15.20
N ARG A 14 -26.31 35.31 15.59
CA ARG A 14 -24.92 35.26 15.08
C ARG A 14 -24.17 34.02 15.54
N ILE A 15 -24.34 33.65 16.80
CA ILE A 15 -23.74 32.42 17.36
C ILE A 15 -24.29 31.19 16.64
N LEU A 16 -25.60 31.14 16.42
CA LEU A 16 -26.25 30.04 15.69
C LEU A 16 -25.73 29.94 14.25
N LEU A 17 -25.60 31.08 13.55
CA LEU A 17 -25.07 31.13 12.19
C LEU A 17 -23.63 30.62 12.12
N CYS A 18 -22.76 31.02 13.07
CA CYS A 18 -21.39 30.53 13.14
C CYS A 18 -21.32 29.02 13.42
N LEU A 19 -22.19 28.49 14.29
CA LEU A 19 -22.24 27.05 14.58
C LEU A 19 -22.68 26.24 13.35
N VAL A 20 -23.66 26.75 12.60
CA VAL A 20 -24.08 26.12 11.33
C VAL A 20 -22.95 26.13 10.31
N LEU A 21 -22.27 27.27 10.12
CA LEU A 21 -21.12 27.36 9.20
C LEU A 21 -19.98 26.42 9.61
N LEU A 22 -19.69 26.31 10.91
CA LEU A 22 -18.68 25.40 11.43
C LEU A 22 -19.05 23.94 11.18
N SER A 23 -20.32 23.57 11.37
CA SER A 23 -20.80 22.20 11.11
C SER A 23 -20.71 21.81 9.63
N ILE A 24 -20.95 22.75 8.72
CA ILE A 24 -20.80 22.55 7.26
C ILE A 24 -19.32 22.40 6.87
N ALA A 25 -18.42 23.14 7.53
CA ALA A 25 -16.98 23.03 7.25
C ALA A 25 -16.39 21.70 7.73
N LEU A 26 -16.88 21.16 8.85
CA LEU A 26 -16.37 19.91 9.43
C LEU A 26 -16.92 18.65 8.75
N SER A 27 -18.02 18.72 7.99
CA SER A 27 -18.58 17.53 7.30
C SER A 27 -17.73 17.00 6.15
N GLY A 28 -16.72 17.76 5.69
CA GLY A 28 -15.86 17.35 4.58
C GLY A 28 -14.65 16.49 4.94
N CYS A 29 -14.28 16.37 6.23
CA CYS A 29 -12.98 15.82 6.64
C CYS A 29 -12.96 14.29 6.87
N SER A 30 -13.94 13.54 6.35
CA SER A 30 -14.07 12.09 6.57
C SER A 30 -14.03 11.29 5.26
N SER A 31 -13.18 11.67 4.31
CA SER A 31 -12.86 10.78 3.19
C SER A 31 -11.95 9.66 3.70
N LYS A 32 -12.53 8.48 3.92
CA LYS A 32 -11.78 7.26 4.22
C LYS A 32 -10.91 6.97 2.99
N VAL A 33 -9.59 7.18 3.10
CA VAL A 33 -8.66 6.87 2.01
C VAL A 33 -8.54 5.35 1.94
N GLU A 34 -9.19 4.76 0.95
CA GLU A 34 -9.03 3.34 0.64
C GLU A 34 -7.74 3.18 -0.18
N VAL A 35 -6.65 2.86 0.51
CA VAL A 35 -5.36 2.59 -0.14
C VAL A 35 -5.46 1.21 -0.77
N GLN A 36 -5.63 1.17 -2.09
CA GLN A 36 -5.56 -0.08 -2.85
C GLN A 36 -4.10 -0.39 -3.19
N TYR A 37 -3.56 -1.45 -2.61
CA TYR A 37 -2.21 -1.91 -2.91
C TYR A 37 -2.22 -2.70 -4.21
N LEU A 38 -1.46 -2.22 -5.20
CA LEU A 38 -1.15 -2.98 -6.40
C LEU A 38 -0.17 -4.09 -6.03
N THR A 39 -0.50 -5.32 -6.39
CA THR A 39 0.38 -6.49 -6.18
C THR A 39 0.77 -7.09 -7.53
N PRO A 40 2.02 -7.57 -7.66
CA PRO A 40 2.46 -8.23 -8.88
C PRO A 40 1.69 -9.55 -9.09
N PRO A 41 1.67 -10.07 -10.33
CA PRO A 41 1.16 -11.41 -10.60
C PRO A 41 1.77 -12.47 -9.67
N LEU A 42 0.92 -13.35 -9.15
CA LEU A 42 1.29 -14.38 -8.17
C LEU A 42 2.46 -15.28 -8.63
N ALA A 43 2.59 -15.49 -9.93
CA ALA A 43 3.67 -16.29 -10.51
C ALA A 43 5.08 -15.73 -10.19
N TYR A 44 5.22 -14.42 -9.96
CA TYR A 44 6.51 -13.79 -9.67
C TYR A 44 6.85 -13.75 -8.19
N THR A 45 5.86 -13.97 -7.32
CA THR A 45 6.01 -13.95 -5.86
C THR A 45 6.01 -15.35 -5.26
N THR A 46 6.09 -16.39 -6.09
CA THR A 46 6.26 -17.75 -5.61
C THR A 46 7.61 -17.89 -4.91
N THR A 47 7.66 -18.67 -3.83
CA THR A 47 8.91 -18.87 -3.08
C THR A 47 9.95 -19.53 -4.00
N CYS A 48 11.14 -18.95 -4.07
CA CYS A 48 12.23 -19.54 -4.82
C CYS A 48 12.65 -20.88 -4.23
N GLU A 49 12.88 -21.87 -5.09
CA GLU A 49 13.36 -23.19 -4.68
C GLU A 49 14.77 -23.05 -4.10
N ARG A 50 15.03 -23.79 -3.01
CA ARG A 50 16.33 -23.84 -2.36
C ARG A 50 16.62 -25.26 -1.93
N THR A 51 17.29 -26.00 -2.79
CA THR A 51 17.65 -27.36 -2.45
C THR A 51 18.77 -27.38 -1.40
N PRO A 52 18.64 -28.16 -0.31
CA PRO A 52 19.74 -28.36 0.64
C PRO A 52 20.83 -29.26 0.05
N PHE A 53 22.08 -29.00 0.41
CA PHE A 53 23.20 -29.89 0.07
C PHE A 53 23.25 -31.07 1.04
N ASN A 54 23.14 -32.30 0.51
CA ASN A 54 23.25 -33.55 1.28
C ASN A 54 24.36 -34.48 0.75
N GLY A 55 25.23 -33.97 -0.14
CA GLY A 55 26.29 -34.75 -0.76
C GLY A 55 27.44 -35.06 0.19
N LYS A 56 28.23 -36.09 -0.14
CA LYS A 56 29.42 -36.49 0.63
C LYS A 56 30.70 -36.42 -0.18
N THR A 57 30.60 -36.32 -1.49
CA THR A 57 31.73 -36.31 -2.42
C THR A 57 31.83 -34.99 -3.16
N TYR A 58 33.00 -34.74 -3.76
CA TYR A 58 33.18 -33.61 -4.67
C TYR A 58 32.23 -33.69 -5.88
N GLY A 59 31.97 -34.90 -6.38
CA GLY A 59 31.00 -35.11 -7.47
C GLY A 59 29.59 -34.65 -7.09
N ASP A 60 29.15 -34.96 -5.88
CA ASP A 60 27.84 -34.50 -5.36
C ASP A 60 27.79 -32.98 -5.26
N ALA A 61 28.90 -32.34 -4.87
CA ALA A 61 28.99 -30.89 -4.78
C ALA A 61 28.85 -30.22 -6.16
N VAL A 62 29.48 -30.78 -7.21
CA VAL A 62 29.35 -30.29 -8.59
C VAL A 62 27.91 -30.43 -9.09
N GLN A 63 27.28 -31.60 -8.88
CA GLN A 63 25.88 -31.81 -9.28
C GLN A 63 24.93 -30.88 -8.52
N HIS A 64 25.15 -30.72 -7.22
CA HIS A 64 24.39 -29.77 -6.42
C HIS A 64 24.56 -28.34 -6.90
N LEU A 65 25.78 -27.93 -7.24
CA LEU A 65 26.08 -26.61 -7.77
C LEU A 65 25.27 -26.31 -9.04
N LEU A 66 25.24 -27.25 -10.01
CA LEU A 66 24.43 -27.10 -11.23
C LEU A 66 22.96 -26.91 -10.91
N LYS A 67 22.42 -27.68 -9.95
CA LYS A 67 21.03 -27.55 -9.52
C LYS A 67 20.74 -26.17 -8.93
N VAL A 68 21.53 -25.72 -7.95
CA VAL A 68 21.31 -24.41 -7.30
C VAL A 68 21.56 -23.24 -8.24
N MET A 69 22.40 -23.39 -9.27
CA MET A 69 22.54 -22.38 -10.32
C MET A 69 21.23 -22.24 -11.11
N ALA A 70 20.63 -23.34 -11.56
CA ALA A 70 19.36 -23.31 -12.27
C ALA A 70 18.20 -22.76 -11.41
N GLU A 71 18.14 -23.14 -10.12
CA GLU A 71 17.16 -22.60 -9.15
C GLU A 71 17.30 -21.07 -9.02
N ARG A 72 18.55 -20.57 -8.98
CA ARG A 72 18.84 -19.14 -8.83
C ARG A 72 18.56 -18.36 -10.10
N ASP A 73 18.80 -18.94 -11.28
CA ASP A 73 18.48 -18.31 -12.56
C ASP A 73 16.97 -18.12 -12.72
N LEU A 74 16.17 -19.14 -12.34
CA LEU A 74 14.71 -19.04 -12.30
C LEU A 74 14.24 -17.97 -11.31
N CYS A 75 14.80 -17.96 -10.10
CA CYS A 75 14.47 -16.98 -9.07
C CYS A 75 14.81 -15.54 -9.51
N ALA A 76 15.97 -15.34 -10.15
CA ALA A 76 16.37 -14.04 -10.69
C ALA A 76 15.39 -13.56 -11.78
N SER A 77 14.95 -14.47 -12.66
CA SER A 77 13.93 -14.17 -13.67
C SER A 77 12.61 -13.68 -13.06
N GLN A 78 12.18 -14.24 -11.94
CA GLN A 78 10.98 -13.77 -11.23
C GLN A 78 11.15 -12.33 -10.73
N VAL A 79 12.31 -12.01 -10.14
CA VAL A 79 12.61 -10.64 -9.67
C VAL A 79 12.64 -9.65 -10.83
N ASP A 80 13.20 -10.02 -11.98
CA ASP A 80 13.22 -9.16 -13.15
C ASP A 80 11.81 -8.87 -13.68
N LYS A 81 10.92 -9.86 -13.66
CA LYS A 81 9.50 -9.65 -14.01
C LYS A 81 8.77 -8.75 -13.03
N ILE A 82 9.08 -8.81 -11.73
CA ILE A 82 8.55 -7.85 -10.74
C ILE A 82 9.01 -6.43 -11.10
N ARG A 83 10.29 -6.24 -11.43
CA ARG A 83 10.83 -4.93 -11.81
C ARG A 83 10.20 -4.40 -13.09
N GLU A 84 9.99 -5.27 -14.07
CA GLU A 84 9.30 -4.92 -15.32
C GLU A 84 7.84 -4.50 -15.06
N TRP A 85 7.09 -5.33 -14.33
CA TRP A 85 5.74 -5.00 -13.89
C TRP A 85 5.69 -3.67 -13.13
N GLN A 86 6.62 -3.41 -12.21
CA GLN A 86 6.68 -2.13 -11.50
C GLN A 86 6.86 -0.95 -12.45
N ARG A 87 7.71 -1.07 -13.48
CA ARG A 87 7.89 -0.01 -14.48
C ARG A 87 6.60 0.24 -15.28
N GLU A 88 5.89 -0.81 -15.66
CA GLU A 88 4.60 -0.72 -16.37
C GLU A 88 3.52 -0.06 -15.50
N MET A 89 3.49 -0.37 -14.20
CA MET A 89 2.49 0.17 -13.27
C MET A 89 2.80 1.59 -12.80
N VAL A 90 4.08 2.01 -12.75
CA VAL A 90 4.49 3.37 -12.35
C VAL A 90 4.34 4.38 -13.50
N GLN A 91 4.34 3.91 -14.75
CA GLN A 91 4.14 4.76 -15.94
C GLN A 91 2.67 4.94 -16.34
N ASN A 92 1.72 4.29 -15.65
CA ASN A 92 0.28 4.43 -15.85
C ASN A 92 -0.37 5.34 -14.81
#